data_AF-A0A2M9MZV6-F1
#
_entry.id   AF-A0A2M9MZV6-F1
#
_cell.length_a   1.000
_cell.length_b   1.000
_cell.length_c   1.000
_cell.angle_alpha   90.00
_cell.angle_beta   90.00
_cell.angle_gamma   90.00
#
_symmetry.space_group_name_H-M   'P 1'
#
loop_
_entity.id
_entity.type
_entity.pdbx_description
1 polymer ?
#
loop_
_entity_poly.entity_id
_entity_poly.type
_entity_poly.pdbx_seq_one_letter_code
_entity_poly.pdbx_strand_id
1 'polypeptide(L)'
;MIRYPLLQKGTTIGVTAPSSGVKGPLHELVKQSIGRLKEKGYPVICGETVWTQEKAKSASATLRSTELNALLQNEKIGMIFPPWGGELLIEIVDRIEYDHIQPKWILGYSDTSVLLLAVTLATGIATAHGTNLIDLRGEYADETTAMWETVLATRVGESVQQFSSKLFQKTWDHENPSPCVFHLTESTAWQTSGNNARVRGRLLGGCIDVIRHLIGTPYGNVRTFQSQFIHGEPILWYLENCELNVTDLRRSLVQMRLAGWFDHCSAILFGRSDANKPIDDYEVLDVYRELAEELGVPVVYDIDCGHVPPQMTFVNGALAEVEVTNGIASVIQFFES
;
A
#
# COMPACT_ATOMS: atom_id res chain seq x y z
N MET A 1 9.04 9.92 -16.55
CA MET A 1 8.49 8.61 -16.95
C MET A 1 8.59 7.63 -15.81
N ILE A 2 7.52 6.86 -15.58
CA ILE A 2 7.44 5.86 -14.52
C ILE A 2 8.11 4.58 -14.98
N ARG A 3 8.83 3.91 -14.08
CA ARG A 3 9.49 2.62 -14.32
C ARG A 3 8.70 1.52 -13.62
N TYR A 4 8.05 0.65 -14.38
CA TYR A 4 7.35 -0.51 -13.83
C TYR A 4 8.27 -1.73 -13.84
N PRO A 5 8.60 -2.29 -12.66
CA PRO A 5 9.21 -3.60 -12.59
C PRO A 5 8.26 -4.69 -13.12
N LEU A 6 8.79 -5.90 -13.33
CA LEU A 6 8.00 -7.02 -13.83
C LEU A 6 8.23 -8.25 -12.97
N LEU A 7 7.15 -8.78 -12.38
CA LEU A 7 7.18 -10.07 -11.70
C LEU A 7 7.06 -11.17 -12.75
N GLN A 8 7.98 -12.14 -12.72
CA GLN A 8 7.95 -13.30 -13.60
C GLN A 8 8.22 -14.56 -12.78
N LYS A 9 7.82 -15.72 -13.31
CA LYS A 9 8.17 -17.00 -12.70
C LYS A 9 9.70 -17.10 -12.51
N GLY A 10 10.13 -17.48 -11.31
CA GLY A 10 11.55 -17.55 -10.97
C GLY A 10 12.17 -16.23 -10.48
N THR A 11 11.41 -15.12 -10.44
CA THR A 11 11.86 -13.88 -9.79
C THR A 11 12.28 -14.18 -8.35
N THR A 12 13.50 -13.79 -7.98
CA THR A 12 13.95 -13.93 -6.59
C THR A 12 13.34 -12.82 -5.74
N ILE A 13 12.69 -13.22 -4.64
CA ILE A 13 12.07 -12.33 -3.66
C ILE A 13 13.01 -12.14 -2.47
N GLY A 14 13.32 -10.89 -2.16
CA GLY A 14 14.03 -10.48 -0.95
C GLY A 14 13.03 -10.19 0.17
N VAL A 15 13.24 -10.76 1.35
CA VAL A 15 12.42 -10.50 2.54
C VAL A 15 13.30 -9.81 3.58
N THR A 16 12.93 -8.61 3.98
CA THR A 16 13.58 -7.81 5.04
C THR A 16 12.52 -7.12 5.86
N ALA A 17 12.81 -6.78 7.11
CA ALA A 17 11.90 -6.05 8.00
C ALA A 17 12.41 -4.62 8.22
N PRO A 18 12.07 -3.67 7.32
CA PRO A 18 12.53 -2.29 7.43
C PRO A 18 11.85 -1.53 8.59
N SER A 19 10.79 -2.10 9.17
CA SER A 19 10.11 -1.59 10.35
C SER A 19 10.11 -2.60 11.50
N SER A 20 8.99 -3.28 11.77
CA SER A 20 8.90 -4.36 12.76
C SER A 20 9.33 -5.68 12.15
N GLY A 21 10.15 -6.42 12.88
CA GLY A 21 10.42 -7.81 12.57
C GLY A 21 9.42 -8.70 13.29
N VAL A 22 9.65 -10.00 13.25
CA VAL A 22 8.72 -10.99 13.77
C VAL A 22 9.24 -11.56 15.08
N LYS A 23 8.40 -11.55 16.12
CA LYS A 23 8.74 -12.14 17.42
C LYS A 23 8.84 -13.66 17.29
N GLY A 24 9.72 -14.30 18.08
CA GLY A 24 10.01 -15.74 18.04
C GLY A 24 8.79 -16.66 17.90
N PRO A 25 7.73 -16.51 18.73
CA PRO A 25 6.53 -17.35 18.63
C PRO A 25 5.79 -17.30 17.29
N LEU A 26 6.01 -16.25 16.48
CA LEU A 26 5.34 -16.03 15.19
C LEU A 26 6.25 -16.33 13.99
N HIS A 27 7.51 -16.74 14.21
CA HIS A 27 8.45 -17.05 13.12
C HIS A 27 7.94 -18.12 12.16
N GLU A 28 7.10 -19.04 12.65
CA GLU A 28 6.53 -20.10 11.80
C GLU A 28 5.62 -19.53 10.70
N LEU A 29 4.92 -18.41 10.95
CA LEU A 29 4.08 -17.76 9.94
C LEU A 29 4.91 -17.26 8.75
N VAL A 30 6.10 -16.71 9.03
CA VAL A 30 7.05 -16.27 7.98
C VAL A 30 7.55 -17.46 7.20
N LYS A 31 7.96 -18.55 7.88
CA LYS A 31 8.44 -19.76 7.22
C LYS A 31 7.39 -20.39 6.31
N GLN A 32 6.14 -20.45 6.77
CA GLN A 32 5.01 -20.93 5.96
C GLN A 32 4.84 -20.07 4.70
N SER A 33 4.82 -18.74 4.85
CA SER A 33 4.70 -17.80 3.72
C SER A 33 5.84 -17.95 2.71
N ILE A 34 7.07 -18.08 3.19
CA ILE A 34 8.24 -18.37 2.34
C ILE A 34 8.08 -19.72 1.64
N GLY A 35 7.55 -20.73 2.33
CA GLY A 35 7.21 -22.02 1.75
C GLY A 35 6.24 -21.90 0.59
N ARG A 36 5.14 -21.14 0.75
CA ARG A 36 4.16 -20.88 -0.31
C ARG A 36 4.76 -20.19 -1.54
N LEU A 37 5.62 -19.20 -1.34
CA LEU A 37 6.34 -18.56 -2.44
C LEU A 37 7.25 -19.53 -3.19
N LYS A 38 7.97 -20.40 -2.47
CA LYS A 38 8.82 -21.43 -3.07
C LYS A 38 8.02 -22.47 -3.85
N GLU A 39 6.87 -22.91 -3.32
CA GLU A 39 5.93 -23.81 -4.00
C GLU A 39 5.43 -23.21 -5.32
N LYS A 40 5.17 -21.90 -5.33
CA LYS A 40 4.83 -21.12 -6.55
C LYS A 40 6.02 -20.91 -7.51
N GLY A 41 7.23 -21.29 -7.12
CA GLY A 41 8.43 -21.20 -7.95
C GLY A 41 9.20 -19.89 -7.82
N TYR A 42 9.01 -19.14 -6.74
CA TYR A 42 9.81 -17.95 -6.42
C TYR A 42 10.93 -18.31 -5.44
N PRO A 43 12.22 -18.20 -5.84
CA PRO A 43 13.32 -18.26 -4.90
C PRO A 43 13.20 -17.13 -3.87
N VAL A 44 13.55 -17.41 -2.61
CA VAL A 44 13.47 -16.43 -1.52
C VAL A 44 14.81 -16.28 -0.83
N ILE A 45 15.26 -15.03 -0.69
CA ILE A 45 16.40 -14.63 0.15
C ILE A 45 15.81 -13.84 1.34
N CYS A 46 15.93 -14.39 2.54
CA CYS A 46 15.43 -13.75 3.76
C CYS A 46 16.61 -13.15 4.54
N GLY A 47 16.50 -11.87 4.88
CA GLY A 47 17.44 -11.15 5.73
C GLY A 47 17.28 -11.49 7.22
N GLU A 48 18.21 -11.02 8.03
CA GLU A 48 18.26 -11.28 9.47
C GLU A 48 17.27 -10.42 10.25
N THR A 49 17.00 -9.19 9.80
CA THR A 49 16.10 -8.28 10.51
C THR A 49 14.68 -8.84 10.64
N VAL A 50 14.28 -9.75 9.74
CA VAL A 50 12.97 -10.41 9.78
C VAL A 50 12.76 -11.18 11.09
N TRP A 51 13.82 -11.73 11.67
CA TRP A 51 13.77 -12.66 12.80
C TRP A 51 13.96 -11.99 14.16
N THR A 52 14.16 -10.68 14.18
CA THR A 52 14.43 -9.91 15.40
C THR A 52 13.31 -8.92 15.69
N GLN A 53 13.07 -8.62 16.97
CA GLN A 53 12.16 -7.55 17.38
C GLN A 53 12.62 -7.00 18.73
N GLU A 54 13.00 -5.74 18.76
CA GLU A 54 13.43 -5.01 19.96
C GLU A 54 12.83 -3.60 19.97
N LYS A 55 12.15 -3.24 21.06
CA LYS A 55 11.66 -1.87 21.31
C LYS A 55 10.94 -1.25 20.09
N ALA A 56 9.86 -1.91 19.65
CA ALA A 56 8.97 -1.50 18.54
C ALA A 56 9.56 -1.58 17.11
N LYS A 57 10.75 -2.17 16.93
CA LYS A 57 11.37 -2.33 15.59
C LYS A 57 12.13 -3.62 15.47
N SER A 58 12.43 -4.04 14.24
CA SER A 58 13.19 -5.27 13.98
C SER A 58 14.60 -5.21 14.55
N ALA A 59 15.30 -4.12 14.27
CA ALA A 59 16.68 -3.87 14.67
C ALA A 59 17.00 -2.36 14.71
N SER A 60 18.25 -2.01 15.01
CA SER A 60 18.72 -0.63 14.92
C SER A 60 18.49 -0.04 13.53
N ALA A 61 18.30 1.28 13.43
CA ALA A 61 18.13 1.96 12.14
C ALA A 61 19.27 1.68 11.16
N THR A 62 20.51 1.58 11.66
CA THR A 62 21.68 1.21 10.84
C THR A 62 21.54 -0.19 10.27
N LEU A 63 21.21 -1.21 11.07
CA LEU A 63 21.09 -2.58 10.57
C LEU A 63 19.94 -2.72 9.56
N ARG A 64 18.78 -2.11 9.86
CA ARG A 64 17.61 -2.12 8.94
C ARG A 64 17.93 -1.46 7.61
N SER A 65 18.55 -0.27 7.62
CA SER A 65 18.92 0.44 6.39
C SER A 65 20.01 -0.28 5.60
N THR A 66 21.05 -0.82 6.25
CA THR A 66 22.10 -1.60 5.57
C THR A 66 21.52 -2.83 4.87
N GLU A 67 20.67 -3.60 5.55
CA GLU A 67 20.07 -4.79 4.93
C GLU A 67 19.12 -4.42 3.79
N LEU A 68 18.25 -3.42 4.00
CA LEU A 68 17.33 -2.94 2.98
C LEU A 68 18.08 -2.46 1.72
N ASN A 69 19.09 -1.60 1.88
CA ASN A 69 19.91 -1.11 0.76
C ASN A 69 20.60 -2.27 0.02
N ALA A 70 21.16 -3.24 0.76
CA ALA A 70 21.79 -4.41 0.14
C ALA A 70 20.81 -5.19 -0.76
N LEU A 71 19.55 -5.39 -0.33
CA LEU A 71 18.55 -6.08 -1.15
C LEU A 71 18.03 -5.21 -2.31
N LEU A 72 17.86 -3.91 -2.10
CA LEU A 72 17.43 -2.96 -3.14
C LEU A 72 18.47 -2.79 -4.25
N GLN A 73 19.75 -2.86 -3.92
CA GLN A 73 20.86 -2.72 -4.88
C GLN A 73 21.20 -4.04 -5.59
N ASN A 74 20.80 -5.19 -5.03
CA ASN A 74 21.13 -6.50 -5.61
C ASN A 74 20.33 -6.80 -6.88
N GLU A 75 20.99 -6.83 -8.03
CA GLU A 75 20.39 -7.11 -9.35
C GLU A 75 19.73 -8.49 -9.47
N LYS A 76 20.09 -9.45 -8.61
CA LYS A 76 19.48 -10.79 -8.61
C LYS A 76 18.11 -10.82 -7.96
N ILE A 77 17.76 -9.82 -7.16
CA ILE A 77 16.48 -9.72 -6.45
C ILE A 77 15.53 -8.87 -7.29
N GLY A 78 14.41 -9.44 -7.73
CA GLY A 78 13.42 -8.71 -8.55
C GLY A 78 12.23 -8.16 -7.75
N MET A 79 12.16 -8.45 -6.45
CA MET A 79 11.09 -7.94 -5.58
C MET A 79 11.54 -7.91 -4.11
N ILE A 80 11.14 -6.87 -3.37
CA ILE A 80 11.21 -6.80 -1.92
C ILE A 80 9.81 -7.00 -1.35
N PHE A 81 9.68 -7.93 -0.41
CA PHE A 81 8.41 -8.30 0.19
C PHE A 81 8.55 -8.46 1.70
N PRO A 82 8.37 -7.38 2.49
CA PRO A 82 8.47 -7.43 3.94
C PRO A 82 7.47 -8.38 4.60
N PRO A 83 7.78 -8.93 5.79
CA PRO A 83 6.86 -9.80 6.52
C PRO A 83 5.52 -9.10 6.80
N TRP A 84 5.59 -7.86 7.29
CA TRP A 84 4.47 -6.97 7.60
C TRP A 84 4.96 -5.53 7.80
N GLY A 85 4.08 -4.61 8.21
CA GLY A 85 4.39 -3.23 8.57
C GLY A 85 5.15 -3.08 9.91
N GLY A 86 4.75 -2.11 10.73
CA GLY A 86 5.40 -1.78 12.00
C GLY A 86 5.15 -0.34 12.41
N GLU A 87 6.16 0.31 12.99
CA GLU A 87 6.03 1.63 13.65
C GLU A 87 7.10 2.65 13.22
N LEU A 88 8.31 2.19 12.90
CA LEU A 88 9.52 3.02 12.87
C LEU A 88 10.31 2.89 11.56
N LEU A 89 9.65 2.60 10.43
CA LEU A 89 10.30 2.67 9.11
C LEU A 89 10.83 4.08 8.86
N ILE A 90 10.12 5.10 9.30
CA ILE A 90 10.50 6.50 9.12
C ILE A 90 11.93 6.82 9.63
N GLU A 91 12.46 6.10 10.63
CA GLU A 91 13.84 6.27 11.13
C GLU A 91 14.93 5.93 10.10
N ILE A 92 14.58 5.25 9.01
CA ILE A 92 15.54 4.85 7.97
C ILE A 92 15.29 5.50 6.62
N VAL A 93 14.24 6.31 6.48
CA VAL A 93 13.86 6.90 5.18
C VAL A 93 14.99 7.77 4.60
N ASP A 94 15.79 8.40 5.46
CA ASP A 94 16.94 9.24 5.10
C ASP A 94 18.25 8.48 4.88
N ARG A 95 18.24 7.17 5.16
CA ARG A 95 19.39 6.26 4.99
C ARG A 95 19.25 5.38 3.75
N ILE A 96 18.12 5.45 3.06
CA ILE A 96 17.90 4.73 1.81
C ILE A 96 18.73 5.39 0.71
N GLU A 97 19.47 4.58 -0.03
CA GLU A 97 20.30 5.04 -1.14
C GLU A 97 19.49 5.04 -2.44
N TYR A 98 18.56 5.99 -2.57
CA TYR A 98 17.58 6.06 -3.67
C TYR A 98 18.20 6.00 -5.08
N ASP A 99 19.35 6.65 -5.29
CA ASP A 99 20.05 6.68 -6.57
C ASP A 99 20.64 5.32 -6.98
N HIS A 100 20.82 4.40 -6.02
CA HIS A 100 21.35 3.06 -6.25
C HIS A 100 20.28 1.97 -6.29
N ILE A 101 19.00 2.32 -6.12
CA ILE A 101 17.90 1.34 -6.18
C ILE A 101 17.80 0.78 -7.60
N GLN A 102 17.92 -0.55 -7.71
CA GLN A 102 17.61 -1.26 -8.95
C GLN A 102 16.09 -1.32 -9.15
N PRO A 103 15.56 -1.12 -10.37
CA PRO A 103 14.12 -1.25 -10.63
C PRO A 103 13.60 -2.64 -10.24
N LYS A 104 12.84 -2.70 -9.13
CA LYS A 104 12.22 -3.92 -8.61
C LYS A 104 10.94 -3.59 -7.86
N TRP A 105 10.05 -4.57 -7.76
CA TRP A 105 8.83 -4.38 -6.99
C TRP A 105 9.13 -4.25 -5.50
N ILE A 106 8.41 -3.36 -4.82
CA ILE A 106 8.29 -3.35 -3.36
C ILE A 106 6.80 -3.49 -3.08
N LEU A 107 6.40 -4.49 -2.31
CA LEU A 107 5.00 -4.77 -1.97
C LEU A 107 4.79 -4.82 -0.47
N GLY A 108 3.73 -4.19 0.02
CA GLY A 108 3.22 -4.31 1.38
C GLY A 108 2.15 -3.26 1.67
N TYR A 109 1.72 -3.17 2.93
CA TYR A 109 0.83 -2.10 3.42
C TYR A 109 1.22 -1.68 4.84
N SER A 110 0.41 -0.81 5.47
CA SER A 110 0.70 -0.26 6.80
C SER A 110 1.98 0.58 6.77
N ASP A 111 2.88 0.46 7.75
CA ASP A 111 4.12 1.24 7.84
C ASP A 111 5.06 1.11 6.62
N THR A 112 4.95 0.00 5.87
CA THR A 112 5.66 -0.17 4.58
C THR A 112 5.30 0.94 3.58
N SER A 113 4.11 1.55 3.69
CA SER A 113 3.65 2.66 2.84
C SER A 113 4.62 3.85 2.82
N VAL A 114 5.35 4.10 3.91
CA VAL A 114 6.40 5.13 3.96
C VAL A 114 7.47 4.86 2.90
N LEU A 115 7.94 3.61 2.82
CA LEU A 115 8.93 3.18 1.83
C LEU A 115 8.37 3.24 0.41
N LEU A 116 7.15 2.71 0.23
CA LEU A 116 6.49 2.65 -1.09
C LEU A 116 6.36 4.04 -1.71
N LEU A 117 5.80 4.99 -0.95
CA LEU A 117 5.58 6.35 -1.44
C LEU A 117 6.90 7.08 -1.63
N ALA A 118 7.83 7.03 -0.66
CA ALA A 118 9.11 7.71 -0.76
C ALA A 118 9.94 7.24 -1.97
N VAL A 119 10.01 5.93 -2.21
CA VAL A 119 10.72 5.37 -3.38
C VAL A 119 10.07 5.83 -4.68
N THR A 120 8.74 5.78 -4.76
CA THR A 120 8.02 6.20 -5.98
C THR A 120 8.26 7.68 -6.26
N LEU A 121 8.13 8.54 -5.24
CA LEU A 121 8.30 9.98 -5.38
C LEU A 121 9.74 10.36 -5.76
N ALA A 122 10.74 9.71 -5.18
CA ALA A 122 12.14 10.03 -5.40
C ALA A 122 12.69 9.48 -6.72
N THR A 123 12.20 8.32 -7.18
CA THR A 123 12.87 7.56 -8.25
C THR A 123 12.00 7.32 -9.49
N GLY A 124 10.69 7.55 -9.39
CA GLY A 124 9.73 7.16 -10.41
C GLY A 124 9.59 5.65 -10.60
N ILE A 125 10.21 4.81 -9.75
CA ILE A 125 9.99 3.36 -9.75
C ILE A 125 8.63 3.09 -9.12
N ALA A 126 7.77 2.38 -9.85
CA ALA A 126 6.47 1.99 -9.33
C ALA A 126 6.61 1.03 -8.15
N THR A 127 5.78 1.23 -7.13
CA THR A 127 5.70 0.35 -5.95
C THR A 127 4.25 -0.06 -5.73
N ALA A 128 4.01 -1.14 -5.00
CA ALA A 128 2.67 -1.68 -4.84
C ALA A 128 2.24 -1.67 -3.38
N HIS A 129 1.09 -1.09 -3.13
CA HIS A 129 0.37 -1.21 -1.87
C HIS A 129 -0.63 -2.37 -1.98
N GLY A 130 -0.52 -3.34 -1.09
CA GLY A 130 -1.33 -4.56 -1.11
C GLY A 130 -0.92 -5.49 0.01
N THR A 131 -1.23 -6.77 -0.12
CA THR A 131 -0.97 -7.79 0.91
C THR A 131 0.48 -7.79 1.44
N ASN A 132 0.68 -8.15 2.71
CA ASN A 132 1.99 -8.39 3.30
C ASN A 132 2.38 -9.87 3.14
N LEU A 133 3.67 -10.20 3.29
CA LEU A 133 4.13 -11.58 3.07
C LEU A 133 3.41 -12.58 4.00
N ILE A 134 3.23 -12.24 5.27
CA ILE A 134 2.61 -13.17 6.24
C ILE A 134 1.16 -13.52 5.90
N ASP A 135 0.47 -12.68 5.13
CA ASP A 135 -0.91 -12.89 4.73
C ASP A 135 -1.02 -13.95 3.63
N LEU A 136 0.11 -14.36 3.04
CA LEU A 136 0.22 -15.44 2.07
C LEU A 136 0.54 -16.80 2.70
N ARG A 137 0.54 -16.92 4.04
CA ARG A 137 0.80 -18.20 4.74
C ARG A 137 -0.29 -19.27 4.50
N GLY A 138 -1.50 -18.84 4.13
CA GLY A 138 -2.62 -19.73 3.84
C GLY A 138 -2.32 -20.73 2.72
N GLU A 139 -3.15 -21.75 2.59
CA GLU A 139 -3.14 -22.64 1.43
C GLU A 139 -3.56 -21.90 0.15
N TYR A 140 -4.46 -20.93 0.29
CA TYR A 140 -4.87 -20.01 -0.76
C TYR A 140 -5.18 -18.62 -0.18
N ALA A 141 -5.31 -17.63 -1.06
CA ALA A 141 -5.78 -16.28 -0.76
C ALA A 141 -7.16 -16.07 -1.39
N ASP A 142 -7.94 -15.14 -0.86
CA ASP A 142 -9.20 -14.72 -1.48
C ASP A 142 -8.98 -14.09 -2.87
N GLU A 143 -10.04 -14.02 -3.67
CA GLU A 143 -9.99 -13.54 -5.06
C GLU A 143 -9.42 -12.13 -5.19
N THR A 144 -9.65 -11.25 -4.21
CA THR A 144 -9.18 -9.85 -4.25
C THR A 144 -7.71 -9.77 -3.89
N THR A 145 -7.32 -10.37 -2.75
CA THR A 145 -5.93 -10.37 -2.29
C THR A 145 -5.02 -11.13 -3.26
N ALA A 146 -5.49 -12.22 -3.87
CA ALA A 146 -4.71 -13.02 -4.83
C ALA A 146 -4.27 -12.24 -6.08
N MET A 147 -4.92 -11.11 -6.40
CA MET A 147 -4.62 -10.32 -7.59
C MET A 147 -3.24 -9.65 -7.56
N TRP A 148 -2.56 -9.59 -6.40
CA TRP A 148 -1.21 -9.01 -6.32
C TRP A 148 -0.27 -9.59 -7.38
N GLU A 149 -0.30 -10.91 -7.58
CA GLU A 149 0.59 -11.59 -8.51
C GLU A 149 0.31 -11.20 -9.97
N THR A 150 -0.98 -11.13 -10.34
CA THR A 150 -1.44 -10.69 -11.67
C THR A 150 -1.09 -9.23 -11.92
N VAL A 151 -1.30 -8.35 -10.93
CA VAL A 151 -0.99 -6.92 -11.04
C VAL A 151 0.50 -6.71 -11.24
N LEU A 152 1.36 -7.36 -10.44
CA LEU A 152 2.81 -7.20 -10.55
C LEU A 152 3.41 -7.88 -11.80
N ALA A 153 2.71 -8.83 -12.40
CA ALA A 153 3.10 -9.50 -13.65
C ALA A 153 2.64 -8.76 -14.92
N THR A 154 1.88 -7.66 -14.79
CA THR A 154 1.39 -6.87 -15.91
C THR A 154 2.54 -6.15 -16.61
N ARG A 155 2.64 -6.23 -17.94
CA ARG A 155 3.76 -5.65 -18.69
C ARG A 155 3.54 -4.16 -18.94
N VAL A 156 4.65 -3.44 -19.15
CA VAL A 156 4.59 -2.06 -19.65
C VAL A 156 3.82 -2.01 -20.97
N GLY A 157 2.87 -1.07 -21.08
CA GLY A 157 1.95 -0.93 -22.20
C GLY A 157 0.67 -1.76 -22.09
N GLU A 158 0.53 -2.60 -21.06
CA GLU A 158 -0.69 -3.35 -20.76
C GLU A 158 -1.47 -2.72 -19.60
N SER A 159 -2.65 -3.28 -19.34
CA SER A 159 -3.52 -2.90 -18.23
C SER A 159 -4.06 -4.12 -17.51
N VAL A 160 -4.35 -3.96 -16.22
CA VAL A 160 -4.98 -4.99 -15.38
C VAL A 160 -6.25 -4.46 -14.73
N GLN A 161 -7.30 -5.26 -14.72
CA GLN A 161 -8.58 -4.93 -14.12
C GLN A 161 -8.79 -5.74 -12.84
N GLN A 162 -9.17 -5.05 -11.77
CA GLN A 162 -9.65 -5.61 -10.51
C GLN A 162 -11.09 -5.18 -10.27
N PHE A 163 -11.80 -5.93 -9.43
CA PHE A 163 -13.16 -5.62 -9.00
C PHE A 163 -13.18 -5.53 -7.48
N SER A 164 -14.11 -4.74 -6.94
CA SER A 164 -14.40 -4.75 -5.51
C SER A 164 -14.69 -6.17 -5.05
N SER A 165 -14.29 -6.50 -3.83
CA SER A 165 -14.59 -7.80 -3.23
C SER A 165 -16.11 -7.99 -3.10
N LYS A 166 -16.56 -9.25 -2.96
CA LYS A 166 -17.96 -9.54 -2.61
C LYS A 166 -18.21 -9.38 -1.12
N LEU A 167 -17.22 -9.76 -0.31
CA LEU A 167 -17.30 -9.77 1.13
C LEU A 167 -16.03 -9.15 1.73
N PHE A 168 -16.15 -8.54 2.90
CA PHE A 168 -15.04 -8.07 3.71
C PHE A 168 -15.04 -8.73 5.10
N GLN A 169 -13.90 -8.69 5.78
CA GLN A 169 -13.76 -9.20 7.15
C GLN A 169 -13.95 -8.08 8.15
N LYS A 170 -14.97 -8.20 9.01
CA LYS A 170 -15.24 -7.21 10.06
C LYS A 170 -14.47 -7.46 11.36
N THR A 171 -14.20 -8.73 11.68
CA THR A 171 -13.54 -9.11 12.94
C THR A 171 -12.48 -10.17 12.69
N TRP A 172 -11.35 -10.05 13.36
CA TRP A 172 -10.29 -11.06 13.34
C TRP A 172 -10.64 -12.22 14.26
N ASP A 173 -10.50 -13.44 13.74
CA ASP A 173 -10.55 -14.68 14.51
C ASP A 173 -9.20 -15.39 14.40
N HIS A 174 -8.33 -15.15 15.39
CA HIS A 174 -7.02 -15.78 15.46
C HIS A 174 -7.05 -17.15 16.16
N GLU A 175 -8.17 -17.51 16.78
CA GLU A 175 -8.31 -18.75 17.55
C GLU A 175 -8.67 -19.94 16.66
N ASN A 176 -9.28 -19.69 15.50
CA ASN A 176 -9.67 -20.71 14.53
C ASN A 176 -8.88 -20.55 13.21
N PRO A 177 -7.69 -21.14 13.07
CA PRO A 177 -6.93 -21.06 11.82
C PRO A 177 -7.71 -21.74 10.68
N SER A 178 -7.76 -21.10 9.51
CA SER A 178 -8.35 -21.68 8.31
C SER A 178 -7.35 -21.72 7.14
N PRO A 179 -7.64 -22.51 6.08
CA PRO A 179 -6.81 -22.54 4.87
C PRO A 179 -6.67 -21.17 4.16
N CYS A 180 -7.59 -20.24 4.38
CA CYS A 180 -7.54 -18.86 3.89
C CYS A 180 -7.29 -17.91 5.07
N VAL A 181 -6.30 -17.04 4.98
CA VAL A 181 -5.94 -16.15 6.09
C VAL A 181 -7.06 -15.18 6.46
N PHE A 182 -7.78 -14.65 5.47
CA PHE A 182 -8.88 -13.72 5.69
C PHE A 182 -10.23 -14.45 5.66
N HIS A 183 -11.05 -14.16 6.67
CA HIS A 183 -12.39 -14.70 6.87
C HIS A 183 -13.41 -13.63 6.50
N LEU A 184 -13.77 -13.58 5.22
CA LEU A 184 -14.68 -12.56 4.69
C LEU A 184 -16.14 -12.93 5.01
N THR A 185 -16.85 -12.06 5.71
CA THR A 185 -18.18 -12.36 6.29
C THR A 185 -19.26 -11.34 5.94
N GLU A 186 -18.90 -10.08 5.73
CA GLU A 186 -19.85 -8.97 5.54
C GLU A 186 -19.90 -8.53 4.10
N SER A 187 -21.05 -8.06 3.61
CA SER A 187 -21.19 -7.60 2.22
C SER A 187 -20.37 -6.34 1.94
N THR A 188 -19.59 -6.37 0.87
CA THR A 188 -18.83 -5.21 0.39
C THR A 188 -19.72 -4.30 -0.46
N ALA A 189 -19.67 -2.99 -0.20
CA ALA A 189 -20.20 -1.97 -1.08
C ALA A 189 -19.30 -0.72 -1.05
N TRP A 190 -18.71 -0.35 -2.19
CA TRP A 190 -17.99 0.90 -2.32
C TRP A 190 -18.97 2.05 -2.43
N GLN A 191 -18.73 3.12 -1.68
CA GLN A 191 -19.61 4.28 -1.64
C GLN A 191 -18.92 5.50 -2.23
N THR A 192 -19.71 6.51 -2.61
CA THR A 192 -19.18 7.75 -3.17
C THR A 192 -19.86 8.94 -2.53
N SER A 193 -19.20 10.10 -2.46
CA SER A 193 -19.81 11.35 -2.00
C SER A 193 -20.94 11.87 -2.92
N GLY A 194 -21.18 11.20 -4.07
CA GLY A 194 -22.32 11.38 -4.97
C GLY A 194 -23.06 10.07 -5.28
N ASN A 195 -23.79 10.00 -6.40
CA ASN A 195 -24.55 8.79 -6.78
C ASN A 195 -23.71 7.73 -7.52
N ASN A 196 -22.76 8.15 -8.36
CA ASN A 196 -21.81 7.29 -9.08
C ASN A 196 -20.50 8.08 -9.23
N ALA A 197 -19.38 7.37 -9.30
CA ALA A 197 -18.08 7.99 -9.55
C ALA A 197 -17.38 7.28 -10.72
N ARG A 198 -16.93 8.05 -11.71
CA ARG A 198 -15.93 7.62 -12.69
C ARG A 198 -14.76 8.59 -12.64
N VAL A 199 -13.62 8.12 -12.16
CA VAL A 199 -12.45 8.97 -11.89
C VAL A 199 -11.22 8.37 -12.55
N ARG A 200 -10.26 9.23 -12.91
CA ARG A 200 -9.03 8.83 -13.58
C ARG A 200 -7.86 9.65 -13.06
N GLY A 201 -6.72 9.01 -12.82
CA GLY A 201 -5.51 9.69 -12.36
C GLY A 201 -4.39 8.72 -12.02
N ARG A 202 -3.18 9.26 -11.83
CA ARG A 202 -2.02 8.51 -11.33
C ARG A 202 -2.23 8.17 -9.86
N LEU A 203 -2.20 6.89 -9.55
CA LEU A 203 -2.32 6.40 -8.18
C LEU A 203 -1.12 6.85 -7.37
N LEU A 204 -1.39 7.49 -6.23
CA LEU A 204 -0.42 7.69 -5.14
C LEU A 204 -1.14 7.45 -3.81
N GLY A 205 -0.49 6.82 -2.85
CA GLY A 205 -1.20 6.48 -1.63
C GLY A 205 -0.53 5.49 -0.69
N GLY A 206 -1.36 5.00 0.22
CA GLY A 206 -1.03 4.03 1.26
C GLY A 206 -1.68 4.38 2.60
N CYS A 207 -1.07 3.90 3.68
CA CYS A 207 -1.50 4.15 5.05
C CYS A 207 -1.29 5.62 5.45
N ILE A 208 -2.38 6.38 5.66
CA ILE A 208 -2.31 7.82 5.96
C ILE A 208 -1.63 8.10 7.30
N ASP A 209 -1.79 7.19 8.26
CA ASP A 209 -1.21 7.26 9.61
C ASP A 209 0.30 7.52 9.56
N VAL A 210 0.97 6.93 8.57
CA VAL A 210 2.43 6.94 8.42
C VAL A 210 2.93 7.82 7.27
N ILE A 211 2.27 7.84 6.11
CA ILE A 211 2.77 8.63 4.96
C ILE A 211 2.69 10.14 5.21
N ARG A 212 1.79 10.59 6.10
CA ARG A 212 1.71 12.00 6.51
C ARG A 212 3.01 12.52 7.11
N HIS A 213 3.85 11.64 7.67
CA HIS A 213 5.16 12.01 8.22
C HIS A 213 6.19 12.37 7.15
N LEU A 214 5.93 12.07 5.87
CA LEU A 214 6.78 12.51 4.76
C LEU A 214 6.55 14.00 4.41
N ILE A 215 5.42 14.59 4.83
CA ILE A 215 5.08 15.99 4.55
C ILE A 215 6.13 16.92 5.15
N GLY A 216 6.71 17.80 4.34
CA GLY A 216 7.75 18.74 4.77
C GLY A 216 9.16 18.14 4.81
N THR A 217 9.34 16.88 4.40
CA THR A 217 10.64 16.24 4.21
C THR A 217 11.02 16.17 2.73
N PRO A 218 12.31 16.00 2.37
CA PRO A 218 12.71 15.73 0.98
C PRO A 218 12.06 14.49 0.36
N TYR A 219 11.62 13.53 1.17
CA TYR A 219 11.07 12.23 0.74
C TYR A 219 9.57 12.28 0.42
N GLY A 220 8.88 13.36 0.78
CA GLY A 220 7.47 13.63 0.47
C GLY A 220 7.26 14.66 -0.64
N ASN A 221 8.20 14.78 -1.58
CA ASN A 221 8.22 15.85 -2.58
C ASN A 221 7.32 15.56 -3.79
N VAL A 222 6.00 15.60 -3.56
CA VAL A 222 4.96 15.34 -4.57
C VAL A 222 5.08 16.30 -5.77
N ARG A 223 5.43 17.57 -5.56
CA ARG A 223 5.59 18.56 -6.65
C ARG A 223 6.71 18.17 -7.62
N THR A 224 7.84 17.71 -7.10
CA THR A 224 8.95 17.24 -7.94
C THR A 224 8.52 16.00 -8.71
N PHE A 225 7.82 15.08 -8.06
CA PHE A 225 7.29 13.90 -8.73
C PHE A 225 6.33 14.27 -9.88
N GLN A 226 5.38 15.18 -9.63
CA GLN A 226 4.42 15.67 -10.64
C GLN A 226 5.13 16.25 -11.87
N SER A 227 6.14 17.09 -11.66
CA SER A 227 6.85 17.76 -12.75
C SER A 227 7.83 16.84 -13.50
N GLN A 228 8.56 15.97 -12.79
CA GLN A 228 9.62 15.15 -13.37
C GLN A 228 9.14 13.83 -13.96
N PHE A 229 8.18 13.16 -13.30
CA PHE A 229 7.83 11.78 -13.67
C PHE A 229 6.50 11.66 -14.43
N ILE A 230 5.50 12.47 -14.10
CA ILE A 230 4.13 12.36 -14.65
C ILE A 230 3.65 13.62 -15.38
N HIS A 231 4.51 14.62 -15.60
CA HIS A 231 4.24 15.82 -16.40
C HIS A 231 2.91 16.55 -16.09
N GLY A 232 2.53 16.60 -14.81
CA GLY A 232 1.30 17.26 -14.34
C GLY A 232 0.02 16.47 -14.58
N GLU A 233 0.09 15.18 -14.89
CA GLU A 233 -1.09 14.30 -14.89
C GLU A 233 -1.79 14.33 -13.52
N PRO A 234 -3.14 14.28 -13.47
CA PRO A 234 -3.85 14.32 -12.21
C PRO A 234 -3.53 13.16 -11.29
N ILE A 235 -3.47 13.40 -9.98
CA ILE A 235 -3.26 12.36 -8.96
C ILE A 235 -4.59 11.85 -8.43
N LEU A 236 -4.74 10.53 -8.43
CA LEU A 236 -5.81 9.79 -7.76
C LEU A 236 -5.25 9.27 -6.44
N TRP A 237 -5.62 9.89 -5.32
CA TRP A 237 -5.12 9.46 -4.01
C TRP A 237 -5.89 8.23 -3.53
N TYR A 238 -5.19 7.22 -3.01
CA TYR A 238 -5.81 6.13 -2.26
C TYR A 238 -5.22 6.09 -0.85
N LEU A 239 -6.07 6.20 0.16
CA LEU A 239 -5.65 6.38 1.55
C LEU A 239 -6.37 5.36 2.42
N GLU A 240 -5.65 4.68 3.29
CA GLU A 240 -6.25 3.82 4.30
C GLU A 240 -5.82 4.29 5.69
N ASN A 241 -6.75 4.22 6.65
CA ASN A 241 -6.59 4.72 8.01
C ASN A 241 -6.70 3.54 8.98
N CYS A 242 -5.72 3.33 9.85
CA CYS A 242 -5.73 2.20 10.77
C CYS A 242 -5.90 2.58 12.24
N GLU A 243 -5.52 3.79 12.64
CA GLU A 243 -5.52 4.20 14.05
C GLU A 243 -6.04 5.61 14.31
N LEU A 244 -6.15 6.47 13.29
CA LEU A 244 -6.62 7.84 13.49
C LEU A 244 -8.12 7.88 13.77
N ASN A 245 -8.53 8.54 14.85
CA ASN A 245 -9.92 8.97 15.00
C ASN A 245 -10.28 10.02 13.93
N VAL A 246 -11.57 10.35 13.81
CA VAL A 246 -12.07 11.27 12.76
C VAL A 246 -11.38 12.64 12.76
N THR A 247 -11.05 13.20 13.93
CA THR A 247 -10.40 14.53 14.01
C THR A 247 -8.92 14.45 13.66
N ASP A 248 -8.24 13.36 14.01
CA ASP A 248 -6.86 13.11 13.61
C ASP A 248 -6.73 12.90 12.11
N LEU A 249 -7.67 12.14 11.53
CA LEU A 249 -7.80 11.98 10.09
C LEU A 249 -8.00 13.35 9.42
N ARG A 250 -8.98 14.13 9.88
CA ARG A 250 -9.26 15.47 9.33
C ARG A 250 -8.05 16.39 9.41
N ARG A 251 -7.36 16.45 10.56
CA ARG A 251 -6.14 17.27 10.73
C ARG A 251 -5.04 16.84 9.76
N SER A 252 -4.87 15.55 9.55
CA SER A 252 -3.88 15.00 8.60
C SER A 252 -4.22 15.39 7.16
N LEU A 253 -5.49 15.30 6.76
CA LEU A 253 -5.96 15.72 5.43
C LEU A 253 -5.79 17.23 5.20
N VAL A 254 -6.09 18.05 6.21
CA VAL A 254 -5.85 19.50 6.15
C VAL A 254 -4.35 19.79 6.00
N GLN A 255 -3.47 19.08 6.72
CA GLN A 255 -2.03 19.22 6.56
C GLN A 255 -1.57 18.85 5.14
N MET A 256 -2.06 17.74 4.57
CA MET A 256 -1.77 17.34 3.19
C MET A 256 -2.20 18.43 2.19
N ARG A 257 -3.40 18.99 2.35
CA ARG A 257 -3.90 20.10 1.52
C ARG A 257 -2.99 21.32 1.62
N LEU A 258 -2.66 21.76 2.83
CA LEU A 258 -1.81 22.94 3.07
C LEU A 258 -0.38 22.75 2.54
N ALA A 259 0.10 21.51 2.48
CA ALA A 259 1.39 21.17 1.89
C ALA A 259 1.36 21.02 0.36
N GLY A 260 0.20 21.19 -0.29
CA GLY A 260 0.04 21.08 -1.74
C GLY A 260 0.01 19.63 -2.26
N TRP A 261 -0.25 18.64 -1.40
CA TRP A 261 -0.31 17.23 -1.85
C TRP A 261 -1.53 16.94 -2.74
N PHE A 262 -2.58 17.76 -2.62
CA PHE A 262 -3.78 17.68 -3.45
C PHE A 262 -3.76 18.62 -4.67
N ASP A 263 -2.62 19.28 -4.95
CA ASP A 263 -2.45 20.02 -6.20
C ASP A 263 -2.58 19.03 -7.38
N HIS A 264 -3.46 19.35 -8.35
CA HIS A 264 -3.84 18.46 -9.45
C HIS A 264 -4.46 17.11 -9.03
N CYS A 265 -5.16 17.06 -7.90
CA CYS A 265 -5.94 15.88 -7.51
C CYS A 265 -7.17 15.69 -8.42
N SER A 266 -7.48 14.45 -8.82
CA SER A 266 -8.71 14.12 -9.56
C SER A 266 -9.80 13.47 -8.72
N ALA A 267 -9.41 12.72 -7.68
CA ALA A 267 -10.30 12.16 -6.66
C ALA A 267 -9.48 11.59 -5.49
N ILE A 268 -10.18 11.23 -4.41
CA ILE A 268 -9.59 10.55 -3.25
C ILE A 268 -10.41 9.30 -2.93
N LEU A 269 -9.73 8.18 -2.73
CA LEU A 269 -10.31 6.88 -2.38
C LEU A 269 -9.91 6.55 -0.93
N PHE A 270 -10.87 6.19 -0.07
CA PHE A 270 -10.61 5.79 1.31
C PHE A 270 -10.87 4.30 1.57
N GLY A 271 -9.87 3.62 2.13
CA GLY A 271 -9.97 2.27 2.67
C GLY A 271 -11.02 2.14 3.75
N ARG A 272 -11.65 0.96 3.86
CA ARG A 272 -12.46 0.62 5.03
C ARG A 272 -11.61 0.72 6.28
N SER A 273 -12.20 1.25 7.35
CA SER A 273 -11.47 1.49 8.59
C SER A 273 -12.39 1.45 9.81
N ASP A 274 -12.00 0.65 10.81
CA ASP A 274 -12.63 0.63 12.14
C ASP A 274 -12.10 1.74 13.07
N ALA A 275 -11.07 2.47 12.64
CA ALA A 275 -10.38 3.50 13.41
C ALA A 275 -11.13 4.82 13.49
N ASN A 276 -12.04 5.05 12.53
CA ASN A 276 -12.84 6.27 12.35
C ASN A 276 -13.87 6.52 13.48
N LYS A 277 -13.41 6.54 14.74
CA LYS A 277 -14.24 6.81 15.91
C LYS A 277 -14.67 8.28 15.92
N PRO A 278 -15.98 8.57 16.03
CA PRO A 278 -16.50 9.94 16.02
C PRO A 278 -16.11 10.71 17.28
N ILE A 279 -16.14 12.05 17.20
CA ILE A 279 -15.92 12.96 18.34
C ILE A 279 -17.03 14.03 18.31
N ASP A 280 -17.78 14.17 19.41
CA ASP A 280 -18.85 15.18 19.56
C ASP A 280 -19.78 15.27 18.34
N ASP A 281 -20.24 14.12 17.84
CA ASP A 281 -21.07 13.94 16.64
C ASP A 281 -20.41 14.23 15.27
N TYR A 282 -19.12 14.56 15.24
CA TYR A 282 -18.35 14.61 14.00
C TYR A 282 -18.06 13.19 13.51
N GLU A 283 -18.61 12.81 12.36
CA GLU A 283 -18.45 11.48 11.76
C GLU A 283 -17.46 11.50 10.58
N VAL A 284 -17.00 10.33 10.17
CA VAL A 284 -16.10 10.23 9.01
C VAL A 284 -16.77 10.70 7.72
N LEU A 285 -18.09 10.55 7.60
CA LEU A 285 -18.84 11.05 6.45
C LEU A 285 -18.81 12.58 6.37
N ASP A 286 -18.72 13.27 7.50
CA ASP A 286 -18.52 14.72 7.53
C ASP A 286 -17.13 15.09 6.98
N VAL A 287 -16.08 14.36 7.39
CA VAL A 287 -14.72 14.52 6.86
C VAL A 287 -14.68 14.36 5.35
N TYR A 288 -15.32 13.30 4.82
CA TYR A 288 -15.33 13.02 3.38
C TYR A 288 -16.11 14.06 2.60
N ARG A 289 -17.26 14.51 3.11
CA ARG A 289 -18.08 15.55 2.48
C ARG A 289 -17.34 16.88 2.45
N GLU A 290 -16.80 17.32 3.58
CA GLU A 290 -16.02 18.57 3.66
C GLU A 290 -14.81 18.53 2.73
N LEU A 291 -14.07 17.42 2.68
CA LEU A 291 -12.90 17.29 1.81
C LEU A 291 -13.30 17.35 0.33
N ALA A 292 -14.38 16.66 -0.06
CA ALA A 292 -14.91 16.69 -1.42
C ALA A 292 -15.32 18.11 -1.84
N GLU A 293 -16.00 18.85 -0.96
CA GLU A 293 -16.40 20.24 -1.18
C GLU A 293 -15.20 21.18 -1.26
N GLU A 294 -14.22 21.05 -0.34
CA GLU A 294 -13.02 21.88 -0.29
C GLU A 294 -12.12 21.73 -1.52
N LEU A 295 -11.99 20.50 -2.03
CA LEU A 295 -11.13 20.19 -3.16
C LEU A 295 -11.87 20.25 -4.50
N GLY A 296 -13.21 20.20 -4.49
CA GLY A 296 -14.01 20.14 -5.71
C GLY A 296 -13.85 18.83 -6.48
N VAL A 297 -13.48 17.74 -5.81
CA VAL A 297 -13.25 16.41 -6.41
C VAL A 297 -14.07 15.33 -5.68
N PRO A 298 -14.48 14.26 -6.38
CA PRO A 298 -15.23 13.18 -5.73
C PRO A 298 -14.38 12.43 -4.71
N VAL A 299 -15.05 11.94 -3.67
CA VAL A 299 -14.49 11.01 -2.69
C VAL A 299 -15.19 9.67 -2.83
N VAL A 300 -14.43 8.60 -2.93
CA VAL A 300 -14.90 7.21 -2.88
C VAL A 300 -14.42 6.62 -1.56
N TYR A 301 -15.22 5.81 -0.90
CA TYR A 301 -14.84 5.22 0.38
C TYR A 301 -15.39 3.80 0.52
N ASP A 302 -14.98 3.14 1.59
CA ASP A 302 -15.15 1.71 1.80
C ASP A 302 -14.50 0.85 0.71
N ILE A 303 -13.33 1.28 0.21
CA ILE A 303 -12.57 0.49 -0.76
C ILE A 303 -11.86 -0.70 -0.12
N ASP A 304 -11.56 -1.72 -0.91
CA ASP A 304 -10.79 -2.92 -0.49
C ASP A 304 -9.29 -2.63 -0.31
N CYS A 305 -8.94 -1.74 0.62
CA CYS A 305 -7.57 -1.31 0.85
C CYS A 305 -7.32 -1.08 2.34
N GLY A 306 -6.24 -1.66 2.88
CA GLY A 306 -5.68 -1.29 4.18
C GLY A 306 -5.88 -2.35 5.25
N HIS A 307 -6.28 -1.96 6.46
CA HIS A 307 -6.29 -2.89 7.61
C HIS A 307 -7.58 -3.69 7.78
N VAL A 308 -8.59 -3.45 6.93
CA VAL A 308 -9.85 -4.21 6.89
C VAL A 308 -9.85 -5.09 5.63
N PRO A 309 -9.62 -6.42 5.75
CA PRO A 309 -9.50 -7.31 4.60
C PRO A 309 -10.76 -7.41 3.75
N PRO A 310 -10.64 -7.72 2.43
CA PRO A 310 -9.43 -8.15 1.73
C PRO A 310 -8.60 -7.00 1.15
N GLN A 311 -7.45 -7.32 0.52
CA GLN A 311 -6.49 -6.32 0.04
C GLN A 311 -6.35 -6.26 -1.47
N MET A 312 -7.00 -5.28 -2.10
CA MET A 312 -6.77 -4.93 -3.50
C MET A 312 -5.36 -4.34 -3.66
N THR A 313 -4.70 -4.66 -4.77
CA THR A 313 -3.34 -4.18 -5.04
C THR A 313 -3.38 -2.88 -5.85
N PHE A 314 -2.90 -1.78 -5.28
CA PHE A 314 -2.76 -0.47 -5.92
C PHE A 314 -1.30 -0.16 -6.21
N VAL A 315 -0.98 0.34 -7.40
CA VAL A 315 0.38 0.62 -7.84
C VAL A 315 0.63 2.12 -7.84
N ASN A 316 1.46 2.59 -6.91
CA ASN A 316 1.96 3.97 -6.91
C ASN A 316 2.67 4.26 -8.24
N GLY A 317 2.21 5.30 -8.95
CA GLY A 317 2.70 5.70 -10.28
C GLY A 317 1.92 5.13 -11.47
N ALA A 318 1.11 4.08 -11.28
CA ALA A 318 0.23 3.61 -12.35
C ALA A 318 -0.90 4.61 -12.60
N LEU A 319 -1.29 4.77 -13.86
CA LEU A 319 -2.52 5.47 -14.21
C LEU A 319 -3.68 4.53 -13.93
N ALA A 320 -4.76 5.02 -13.32
CA ALA A 320 -5.93 4.20 -13.06
C ALA A 320 -7.22 4.87 -13.50
N GLU A 321 -8.17 4.04 -13.92
CA GLU A 321 -9.59 4.38 -14.05
C GLU A 321 -10.37 3.61 -12.99
N VAL A 322 -11.18 4.32 -12.20
CA VAL A 322 -12.05 3.75 -11.18
C VAL A 322 -13.48 4.11 -11.49
N GLU A 323 -14.34 3.12 -11.56
CA GLU A 323 -15.77 3.28 -11.75
C GLU A 323 -16.52 2.58 -10.61
N VAL A 324 -17.45 3.29 -9.97
CA VAL A 324 -18.31 2.78 -8.90
C VAL A 324 -19.76 2.96 -9.31
N THR A 325 -20.48 1.85 -9.42
CA THR A 325 -21.92 1.83 -9.75
C THR A 325 -22.63 0.84 -8.83
N ASN A 326 -23.66 1.30 -8.11
CA ASN A 326 -24.48 0.48 -7.21
C ASN A 326 -23.66 -0.34 -6.19
N GLY A 327 -22.61 0.26 -5.59
CA GLY A 327 -21.76 -0.42 -4.62
C GLY A 327 -20.66 -1.31 -5.21
N ILE A 328 -20.69 -1.58 -6.52
CA ILE A 328 -19.71 -2.42 -7.21
C ILE A 328 -18.70 -1.52 -7.88
N ALA A 329 -17.42 -1.79 -7.63
CA ALA A 329 -16.33 -1.04 -8.24
C ALA A 329 -15.52 -1.87 -9.24
N SER A 330 -15.02 -1.19 -10.26
CA SER A 330 -13.96 -1.68 -11.13
C SER A 330 -12.77 -0.72 -11.11
N VAL A 331 -11.57 -1.28 -11.02
CA VAL A 331 -10.31 -0.54 -11.03
C VAL A 331 -9.44 -1.09 -12.16
N ILE A 332 -9.18 -0.29 -13.17
CA ILE A 332 -8.25 -0.62 -14.26
C ILE A 332 -6.97 0.17 -14.05
N GLN A 333 -5.83 -0.50 -13.95
CA GLN A 333 -4.50 0.12 -13.83
C GLN A 333 -3.72 -0.07 -15.13
N PHE A 334 -3.21 1.02 -15.70
CA PHE A 334 -2.46 1.08 -16.94
C PHE A 334 -0.98 1.32 -16.66
N PHE A 335 -0.13 0.47 -17.24
CA PHE A 335 1.31 0.46 -17.01
C PHE A 335 2.02 1.21 -18.15
N GLU A 336 1.57 2.44 -18.38
CA GLU A 336 2.04 3.32 -19.45
C GLU A 336 3.35 4.02 -19.05
N SER A 337 4.36 3.96 -19.92
CA SER A 337 5.69 4.56 -19.76
C SER A 337 5.72 6.07 -19.98
#